data_AF-A0A379FZC5-F1
#
_entry.id   AF-A0A379FZC5-F1
#
_cell.length_a   1.000
_cell.length_b   1.000
_cell.length_c   1.000
_cell.angle_alpha   90.00
_cell.angle_beta   90.00
_cell.angle_gamma   90.00
#
_symmetry.space_group_name_H-M   'P 1'
#
loop_
_entity.id
_entity.type
_entity.pdbx_description
1 polymer ?
#
loop_
_entity_poly.entity_id
_entity_poly.type
_entity_poly.pdbx_seq_one_letter_code
_entity_poly.pdbx_strand_id
1 'polypeptide(L)' 'MCNPLPLDAAAYKAQQCSSLFAVILEQAATECSQELLDLIAIACDLNGEIWQSLVEATK' A
#
# COMPACT_ATOMS: atom_id res chain seq x y z
N MET A 1 -16.40 -10.04 -15.98
CA MET A 1 -15.25 -10.64 -15.26
C MET A 1 -14.08 -9.70 -15.44
N CYS A 2 -13.51 -9.18 -14.35
CA CYS A 2 -12.32 -8.35 -14.45
C CYS A 2 -11.15 -9.28 -14.79
N ASN A 3 -10.40 -8.98 -15.85
CA ASN A 3 -9.21 -9.77 -16.16
C ASN A 3 -8.23 -9.67 -14.97
N PRO A 4 -7.66 -10.79 -14.49
CA PRO A 4 -6.69 -10.75 -13.41
C PRO A 4 -5.49 -9.88 -13.83
N LEU A 5 -5.03 -9.06 -12.90
CA LEU A 5 -3.87 -8.20 -13.11
C LEU A 5 -2.61 -9.08 -13.22
N PRO A 6 -1.72 -8.86 -14.20
CA PRO A 6 -0.42 -9.54 -14.25
C PRO A 6 0.38 -9.31 -12.96
N LEU A 7 1.12 -10.32 -12.50
CA LEU A 7 1.86 -10.25 -11.22
C LEU A 7 2.85 -9.07 -11.18
N ASP A 8 3.60 -8.82 -12.26
CA ASP A 8 4.52 -7.68 -12.33
C ASP A 8 3.78 -6.33 -12.22
N ALA A 9 2.61 -6.23 -12.85
CA ALA A 9 1.78 -5.04 -12.76
C ALA A 9 1.17 -4.87 -11.36
N ALA A 10 0.84 -5.97 -10.68
CA ALA A 10 0.39 -5.97 -9.29
C ALA A 10 1.50 -5.51 -8.36
N ALA A 11 2.71 -6.06 -8.50
CA ALA A 11 3.88 -5.68 -7.70
C ALA A 11 4.20 -4.19 -7.90
N TYR A 12 4.21 -3.71 -9.14
CA TYR A 12 4.44 -2.31 -9.44
C TYR A 12 3.38 -1.39 -8.82
N LYS A 13 2.09 -1.75 -8.91
CA LYS A 13 1.01 -0.96 -8.29
C LYS A 13 1.09 -0.96 -6.76
N ALA A 14 1.38 -2.10 -6.14
CA ALA A 14 1.55 -2.19 -4.70
C ALA A 14 2.73 -1.32 -4.23
N GLN A 15 3.82 -1.26 -5.00
CA GLN A 15 4.93 -0.33 -4.74
C GLN A 15 4.49 1.13 -4.81
N GLN A 16 3.71 1.50 -5.83
CA GLN A 16 3.17 2.85 -5.97
C GLN A 16 2.26 3.22 -4.78
N CYS A 17 1.43 2.29 -4.33
CA CYS A 17 0.62 2.47 -3.12
C CYS A 17 1.50 2.75 -1.90
N SER A 18 2.63 2.06 -1.73
CA SER A 18 3.56 2.33 -0.62
C SER A 18 4.07 3.79 -0.65
N SER A 19 4.44 4.29 -1.83
CA SER A 19 4.84 5.70 -1.98
C SER A 19 3.69 6.67 -1.68
N LEU A 20 2.46 6.32 -2.05
CA LEU A 20 1.27 7.12 -1.80
C LEU A 20 0.91 7.16 -0.31
N PHE A 21 0.97 6.02 0.38
CA PHE A 21 0.74 5.95 1.82
C PHE A 21 1.74 6.80 2.61
N ALA A 22 3.01 6.87 2.19
CA ALA A 22 3.99 7.73 2.85
C ALA A 22 3.57 9.20 2.82
N VAL A 23 3.10 9.69 1.67
CA VAL A 23 2.58 11.07 1.52
C VAL A 23 1.29 11.27 2.32
N ILE A 24 0.37 10.30 2.26
CA ILE A 24 -0.89 10.36 3.03
C ILE A 24 -0.61 10.42 4.52
N LEU A 25 0.30 9.61 5.04
CA LEU A 25 0.67 9.58 6.46
C LEU A 25 1.31 10.91 6.89
N GLU A 26 2.21 11.47 6.08
CA GLU A 26 2.83 12.77 6.36
C GLU A 26 1.78 13.88 6.47
N GLN A 27 0.81 13.90 5.55
CA GLN A 27 -0.24 14.93 5.55
C GLN A 27 -1.29 14.69 6.65
N ALA A 28 -1.70 13.44 6.85
CA ALA A 28 -2.68 13.08 7.86
C ALA A 28 -2.18 13.33 9.29
N ALA A 29 -0.86 13.29 9.53
CA ALA A 29 -0.28 13.47 10.86
C ALA A 29 -0.67 14.80 11.54
N THR A 30 -0.98 15.82 10.72
CA THR A 30 -1.41 17.14 11.21
C THR A 30 -2.89 17.43 11.01
N GLU A 31 -3.60 16.64 10.20
CA GLU A 31 -4.96 16.94 9.74
C GLU A 31 -6.01 15.96 10.28
N CYS A 32 -5.62 14.78 10.77
CA CYS A 32 -6.51 13.69 11.13
C CYS A 32 -6.46 13.33 12.63
N SER A 33 -7.49 12.63 13.12
CA SER A 33 -7.47 12.06 14.47
C SER A 33 -6.48 10.90 14.56
N GLN A 34 -6.04 10.57 15.77
CA GLN A 34 -5.12 9.45 16.00
C GLN A 34 -5.71 8.13 15.50
N GLU A 35 -7.01 7.90 15.71
CA GLU A 35 -7.65 6.65 15.27
C GLU A 35 -7.63 6.51 13.74
N LEU A 36 -7.82 7.61 13.01
CA LEU A 36 -7.74 7.59 11.54
C LEU A 36 -6.30 7.38 11.07
N LEU A 37 -5.31 7.97 11.75
CA LEU A 37 -3.90 7.72 11.50
C LEU A 37 -3.53 6.25 11.68
N ASP A 38 -3.99 5.64 12.78
CA ASP A 38 -3.74 4.22 13.06
C ASP A 38 -4.35 3.32 11.98
N LEU A 39 -5.56 3.64 11.50
CA LEU A 39 -6.20 2.91 10.39
C LEU A 39 -5.44 3.05 9.06
N ILE A 40 -4.92 4.24 8.75
CA ILE A 40 -4.09 4.46 7.56
C ILE A 40 -2.77 3.70 7.67
N ALA A 41 -2.15 3.67 8.85
CA ALA A 41 -0.92 2.92 9.11
C ALA A 41 -1.14 1.42 8.87
N ILE A 42 -2.23 0.84 9.40
CA ILE A 42 -2.60 -0.56 9.15
C ILE A 42 -2.76 -0.84 7.66
N ALA A 43 -3.40 0.06 6.90
CA ALA A 43 -3.55 -0.10 5.46
C ALA A 43 -2.20 -0.05 4.72
N CYS A 44 -1.28 0.80 5.17
CA CYS A 44 0.09 0.88 4.65
C CYS A 44 0.86 -0.42 4.91
N ASP A 45 0.76 -0.98 6.12
CA ASP A 45 1.44 -2.22 6.50
C ASP A 45 0.93 -3.40 5.65
N LEU A 46 -0.39 -3.54 5.51
CA LEU A 46 -1.00 -4.57 4.65
C LEU A 46 -0.54 -4.44 3.20
N ASN A 47 -0.43 -3.23 2.66
CA ASN A 47 0.10 -3.01 1.32
C ASN A 47 1.57 -3.44 1.21
N GLY A 48 2.37 -3.22 2.26
CA GLY A 48 3.75 -3.70 2.35
C GLY A 48 3.85 -5.23 2.29
N GLU A 49 3.03 -5.93 3.07
CA GLU A 49 2.97 -7.41 3.06
C GLU A 49 2.56 -7.96 1.69
N ILE A 50 1.55 -7.33 1.06
CA ILE A 50 1.10 -7.68 -0.29
C ILE A 50 2.23 -7.45 -1.31
N TRP A 51 2.90 -6.29 -1.25
CA TRP A 51 4.01 -5.99 -2.15
C TRP A 51 5.15 -7.00 -2.00
N GLN A 52 5.55 -7.33 -0.77
CA GLN A 52 6.60 -8.33 -0.52
C GLN A 52 6.22 -9.69 -1.11
N SER A 53 5.00 -10.15 -0.85
CA SER A 53 4.48 -11.42 -1.39
C SER A 53 4.48 -11.42 -2.92
N LEU A 54 4.11 -10.30 -3.55
CA LEU A 54 4.10 -10.15 -5.00
C LEU A 54 5.53 -10.16 -5.57
N VAL A 55 6.47 -9.47 -4.94
CA VAL A 55 7.89 -9.48 -5.34
C VAL A 55 8.49 -10.88 -5.22
N GLU A 56 8.10 -11.65 -4.21
CA GLU A 56 8.53 -13.05 -4.11
C GLU A 56 7.93 -13.92 -5.21
N ALA A 57 6.68 -13.68 -5.59
CA ALA A 57 6.00 -14.42 -6.66
C ALA A 57 6.47 -14.04 -8.08
N THR A 58 7.19 -12.93 -8.26
CA THR A 58 7.74 -12.48 -9.55
C THR A 58 9.25 -12.73 -9.72
N LYS A 59 9.91 -13.32 -8.72
CA LYS A 59 11.31 -13.80 -8.81
C LYS A 59 11.41 -15.10 -9.60
#